data_AF-A0A1G8HRK7-F1
#
_entry.id   AF-A0A1G8HRK7-F1
#
_cell.length_a   1.000
_cell.length_b   1.000
_cell.length_c   1.000
_cell.angle_alpha   90.00
_cell.angle_beta   90.00
_cell.angle_gamma   90.00
#
_symmetry.space_group_name_H-M   'P 1'
#
loop_
_entity.id
_entity.type
_entity.pdbx_description
1 polymer ?
#
loop_
_entity_poly.entity_id
_entity_poly.type
_entity_poly.pdbx_seq_one_letter_code
_entity_poly.pdbx_strand_id
1 'polypeptide(L)'
;MRQVKRITLPLLMAVLITACGTSEPPPPPPAAPPTGVSVSLAQWRSDEPVHELQVAVRNTSETPVYFADVQLVTPSFKTLPAQRADAVIKKTERTDLPIRYGPANCSPRGLPEVSPATVVAHVRTGSEQPYKVVFQVPHPDPLLARLLRDECSEYLIKQAVSLEFGPTWTESGKVMRGDLVVTRRGPGEVTVTDMGGTTHYIVTPEHRPLGSLAADQERLELPVELTPGRCDPHAFAEAKKAFLFPVRARIDGGEERVVIVVPPKPLQDRLIEYALRVCGLGG
;
A
#
# COMPACT_ATOMS: atom_id res chain seq x y z
N MET A 1 -8.03 -65.72 62.85
CA MET A 1 -9.31 -65.02 62.58
C MET A 1 -9.19 -64.32 61.23
N ARG A 2 -9.40 -65.06 60.14
CA ARG A 2 -10.57 -65.04 59.23
C ARG A 2 -10.87 -63.66 58.61
N GLN A 3 -10.57 -63.61 57.30
CA GLN A 3 -10.93 -62.61 56.30
C GLN A 3 -12.39 -62.12 56.40
N VAL A 4 -12.62 -60.85 56.04
CA VAL A 4 -13.74 -60.49 55.16
C VAL A 4 -13.27 -59.41 54.17
N LYS A 5 -13.17 -59.80 52.90
CA LYS A 5 -13.05 -58.92 51.72
C LYS A 5 -14.38 -58.18 51.52
N ARG A 6 -14.34 -56.86 51.34
CA ARG A 6 -15.46 -56.11 50.73
C ARG A 6 -15.05 -55.69 49.33
N ILE A 7 -15.80 -56.22 48.37
CA ILE A 7 -15.64 -56.01 46.93
C ILE A 7 -16.51 -54.82 46.50
N THR A 8 -15.94 -54.06 45.57
CA THR A 8 -16.36 -52.89 44.78
C THR A 8 -17.83 -52.77 44.35
N LEU A 9 -18.29 -51.50 44.21
CA LEU A 9 -18.88 -51.01 42.96
C LEU A 9 -18.88 -49.46 42.89
N PRO A 10 -18.09 -48.80 42.01
CA PRO A 10 -18.34 -47.42 41.63
C PRO A 10 -19.33 -47.38 40.45
N LEU A 11 -20.38 -46.58 40.62
CA LEU A 11 -21.42 -46.27 39.65
C LEU A 11 -20.83 -45.40 38.53
N LEU A 12 -20.69 -45.93 37.30
CA LEU A 12 -20.38 -45.14 36.12
C LEU A 12 -21.63 -44.35 35.70
N MET A 13 -21.66 -43.03 35.94
CA MET A 13 -22.60 -42.11 35.29
C MET A 13 -22.06 -41.77 33.91
N ALA A 14 -22.68 -42.29 32.86
CA ALA A 14 -22.49 -41.84 31.49
C ALA A 14 -23.33 -40.56 31.26
N VAL A 15 -22.66 -39.41 31.19
CA VAL A 15 -23.28 -38.14 30.78
C VAL A 15 -23.28 -38.10 29.25
N LEU A 16 -24.46 -38.25 28.65
CA LEU A 16 -24.71 -38.02 27.23
C LEU A 16 -24.73 -36.51 26.97
N ILE A 17 -23.61 -35.95 26.52
CA ILE A 17 -23.56 -34.57 26.01
C ILE A 17 -24.16 -34.61 24.59
N THR A 18 -25.45 -34.30 24.50
CA THR A 18 -26.12 -34.03 23.22
C THR A 18 -25.61 -32.68 22.71
N ALA A 19 -24.61 -32.73 21.82
CA ALA A 19 -24.14 -31.57 21.08
C ALA A 19 -25.23 -31.15 20.07
N CYS A 20 -26.14 -30.28 20.51
CA CYS A 20 -27.00 -29.52 19.60
C CYS A 20 -26.09 -28.58 18.80
N GLY A 21 -25.63 -29.05 17.64
CA GLY A 21 -25.05 -28.19 16.61
C GLY A 21 -26.15 -27.28 16.07
N THR A 22 -26.33 -26.11 16.67
CA THR A 22 -27.04 -25.00 16.04
C THR A 22 -26.22 -24.58 14.84
N SER A 23 -26.56 -25.12 13.68
CA SER A 23 -26.13 -24.58 12.39
C SER A 23 -26.70 -23.18 12.28
N GLU A 24 -25.85 -22.17 12.50
CA GLU A 24 -26.20 -20.77 12.29
C GLU A 24 -26.67 -20.60 10.84
N PRO A 25 -27.86 -20.02 10.58
CA PRO A 25 -28.33 -19.81 9.23
C PRO A 25 -27.31 -18.97 8.46
N PRO A 26 -27.09 -19.26 7.16
CA PRO A 26 -26.16 -18.48 6.35
C PRO A 26 -26.60 -17.00 6.37
N PRO A 27 -25.65 -16.06 6.44
CA PRO A 27 -25.98 -14.64 6.49
C PRO A 27 -26.81 -14.23 5.25
N PRO A 28 -27.79 -13.34 5.41
CA PRO A 28 -28.62 -12.90 4.30
C PRO A 28 -27.76 -12.26 3.20
N PRO A 29 -28.19 -12.35 1.92
CA PRO A 29 -27.47 -11.73 0.82
C PRO A 29 -27.35 -10.21 1.05
N PRO A 30 -26.25 -9.58 0.61
CA PRO A 30 -26.10 -8.14 0.76
C PRO A 30 -27.21 -7.37 0.07
N ALA A 31 -27.66 -6.28 0.68
CA ALA A 31 -28.65 -5.41 0.08
C ALA A 31 -28.05 -4.63 -1.11
N ALA A 32 -28.91 -4.25 -2.05
CA ALA A 32 -28.53 -3.35 -3.13
C ALA A 32 -28.19 -1.95 -2.58
N PRO A 33 -27.31 -1.19 -3.26
CA PRO A 33 -27.07 0.21 -2.92
C PRO A 33 -28.34 1.07 -2.85
N PRO A 34 -28.43 2.03 -1.92
CA PRO A 34 -29.51 3.01 -1.91
C PRO A 34 -29.61 3.74 -3.26
N THR A 35 -30.82 3.98 -3.75
CA THR A 35 -31.06 4.65 -5.03
C THR A 35 -30.35 5.99 -5.10
N GLY A 36 -29.57 6.21 -6.17
CA GLY A 36 -28.81 7.45 -6.37
C GLY A 36 -27.50 7.54 -5.60
N VAL A 37 -27.10 6.47 -4.89
CA VAL A 37 -25.80 6.37 -4.21
C VAL A 37 -24.87 5.44 -4.96
N SER A 38 -23.69 5.93 -5.30
CA SER A 38 -22.64 5.18 -5.97
C SER A 38 -21.28 5.49 -5.37
N VAL A 39 -20.30 4.61 -5.56
CA VAL A 39 -18.93 4.85 -5.12
C VAL A 39 -17.95 4.66 -6.28
N SER A 40 -16.84 5.39 -6.20
CA SER A 40 -15.66 5.17 -7.03
C SER A 40 -14.41 5.23 -6.13
N LEU A 41 -13.28 4.79 -6.65
CA LEU A 41 -12.01 4.87 -5.93
C LEU A 41 -11.20 6.08 -6.42
N ALA A 42 -10.53 6.72 -5.49
CA ALA A 42 -9.57 7.78 -5.77
C ALA A 42 -8.37 7.68 -4.82
N GLN A 43 -7.28 8.36 -5.15
CA GLN A 43 -6.12 8.47 -4.28
C GLN A 43 -5.55 9.88 -4.40
N TRP A 44 -5.42 10.57 -3.28
CA TRP A 44 -4.69 11.84 -3.23
C TRP A 44 -3.20 11.57 -3.10
N ARG A 45 -2.39 12.58 -3.47
CA ARG A 45 -0.92 12.49 -3.35
C ARG A 45 -0.43 12.28 -1.91
N SER A 46 -1.23 12.70 -0.92
CA SER A 46 -0.97 12.47 0.52
C SER A 46 -1.18 11.02 0.92
N ASP A 47 -1.99 10.28 0.18
CA ASP A 47 -2.49 8.97 0.56
C ASP A 47 -1.53 7.87 0.09
N GLU A 48 -0.84 8.12 -1.02
CA GLU A 48 0.18 7.23 -1.59
C GLU A 48 1.24 6.75 -0.59
N PRO A 49 1.98 7.63 0.13
CA PRO A 49 3.03 7.19 1.06
C PRO A 49 2.51 6.41 2.28
N VAL A 50 1.20 6.47 2.57
CA VAL A 50 0.59 5.86 3.76
C VAL A 50 -0.35 4.69 3.44
N HIS A 51 -0.34 4.21 2.18
CA HIS A 51 -1.20 3.12 1.70
C HIS A 51 -2.69 3.38 1.96
N GLU A 52 -3.12 4.61 1.67
CA GLU A 52 -4.52 5.04 1.78
C GLU A 52 -5.16 5.23 0.39
N LEU A 53 -6.47 5.06 0.34
CA LEU A 53 -7.36 5.31 -0.78
C LEU A 53 -8.58 6.06 -0.26
N GLN A 54 -9.28 6.74 -1.16
CA GLN A 54 -10.56 7.37 -0.89
C GLN A 54 -11.67 6.57 -1.57
N VAL A 55 -12.67 6.19 -0.79
CA VAL A 55 -13.97 5.81 -1.34
C VAL A 55 -14.74 7.09 -1.60
N ALA A 56 -14.74 7.53 -2.86
CA ALA A 56 -15.46 8.72 -3.31
C ALA A 56 -16.94 8.38 -3.49
N VAL A 57 -17.74 8.77 -2.50
CA VAL A 57 -19.19 8.56 -2.45
C VAL A 57 -19.89 9.70 -3.19
N ARG A 58 -20.77 9.35 -4.11
CA ARG A 58 -21.72 10.26 -4.76
C ARG A 58 -23.13 9.94 -4.27
N ASN A 59 -23.90 10.96 -3.90
CA ASN A 59 -25.30 10.83 -3.55
C ASN A 59 -26.12 11.87 -4.33
N THR A 60 -26.87 11.42 -5.33
CA THR A 60 -27.72 12.29 -6.16
C THR A 60 -29.14 12.45 -5.61
N SER A 61 -29.49 11.72 -4.54
CA SER A 61 -30.80 11.78 -3.91
C SER A 61 -30.88 12.89 -2.86
N GLU A 62 -32.10 13.28 -2.48
CA GLU A 62 -32.33 14.20 -1.35
C GLU A 62 -32.24 13.49 0.01
N THR A 63 -32.18 12.16 0.02
CA THR A 63 -32.11 11.35 1.25
C THR A 63 -30.66 11.22 1.70
N PRO A 64 -30.29 11.73 2.89
CA PRO A 64 -28.95 11.50 3.43
C PRO A 64 -28.74 10.02 3.77
N VAL A 65 -27.53 9.52 3.48
CA VAL A 65 -27.14 8.14 3.78
C VAL A 65 -26.01 8.15 4.80
N TYR A 66 -26.19 7.44 5.90
CA TYR A 66 -25.14 7.27 6.89
C TYR A 66 -24.28 6.06 6.54
N PHE A 67 -22.97 6.23 6.54
CA PHE A 67 -21.97 5.18 6.40
C PHE A 67 -21.32 4.95 7.77
N ALA A 68 -21.52 3.76 8.34
CA ALA A 68 -20.89 3.38 9.61
C ALA A 68 -19.41 3.02 9.38
N ASP A 69 -19.15 2.22 8.34
CA ASP A 69 -17.83 1.74 7.95
C ASP A 69 -17.77 1.45 6.45
N VAL A 70 -16.55 1.30 5.95
CA VAL A 70 -16.25 1.04 4.54
C VAL A 70 -15.05 0.10 4.42
N GLN A 71 -15.10 -0.82 3.47
CA GLN A 71 -14.06 -1.82 3.21
C GLN A 71 -13.87 -2.06 1.71
N LEU A 72 -12.62 -2.05 1.24
CA LEU A 72 -12.28 -2.54 -0.09
C LEU A 72 -12.13 -4.08 -0.06
N VAL A 73 -12.81 -4.76 -0.97
CA VAL A 73 -12.71 -6.21 -1.15
C VAL A 73 -12.42 -6.53 -2.61
N THR A 74 -11.25 -7.13 -2.87
CA THR A 74 -10.83 -7.58 -4.19
C THR A 74 -9.77 -8.67 -4.07
N PRO A 75 -9.73 -9.68 -4.98
CA PRO A 75 -8.64 -10.65 -5.03
C PRO A 75 -7.27 -10.03 -5.30
N SER A 76 -7.20 -8.81 -5.85
CA SER A 76 -5.94 -8.15 -6.23
C SER A 76 -5.09 -7.73 -5.02
N PHE A 77 -5.71 -7.52 -3.86
CA PHE A 77 -5.05 -7.02 -2.64
C PHE A 77 -5.47 -7.83 -1.42
N LYS A 78 -4.66 -7.85 -0.36
CA LYS A 78 -5.09 -8.40 0.93
C LYS A 78 -6.23 -7.54 1.49
N THR A 79 -7.36 -8.18 1.78
CA THR A 79 -8.48 -7.51 2.45
C THR A 79 -8.08 -7.10 3.87
N LEU A 80 -8.18 -5.81 4.17
CA LEU A 80 -8.04 -5.27 5.52
C LEU A 80 -9.42 -5.19 6.22
N PRO A 81 -9.47 -5.11 7.56
CA PRO A 81 -10.72 -4.84 8.27
C PRO A 81 -11.41 -3.56 7.78
N ALA A 82 -12.74 -3.50 7.92
CA ALA A 82 -13.50 -2.30 7.58
C ALA A 82 -13.04 -1.09 8.41
N GLN A 83 -12.91 0.05 7.75
CA GLN A 83 -12.53 1.31 8.38
C GLN A 83 -13.79 2.08 8.77
N ARG A 84 -13.85 2.48 10.05
CA ARG A 84 -14.96 3.28 10.58
C ARG A 84 -15.02 4.63 9.86
N ALA A 85 -16.20 4.98 9.36
CA ALA A 85 -16.45 6.21 8.62
C ALA A 85 -17.28 7.21 9.42
N ASP A 86 -18.32 6.72 10.14
CA ASP A 86 -19.28 7.54 10.91
C ASP A 86 -19.75 8.82 10.19
N ALA A 87 -20.04 8.70 8.90
CA ALA A 87 -20.29 9.86 8.04
C ALA A 87 -21.73 9.88 7.53
N VAL A 88 -22.42 11.01 7.67
CA VAL A 88 -23.70 11.26 7.01
C VAL A 88 -23.44 11.96 5.68
N ILE A 89 -23.68 11.26 4.57
CA ILE A 89 -23.51 11.77 3.22
C ILE A 89 -24.83 12.32 2.70
N LYS A 90 -24.97 13.65 2.74
CA LYS A 90 -26.05 14.39 2.09
C LYS A 90 -25.88 14.36 0.57
N LYS A 91 -26.81 14.99 -0.16
CA LYS A 91 -26.67 15.20 -1.61
C LYS A 91 -25.31 15.83 -1.93
N THR A 92 -24.52 15.14 -2.73
CA THR A 92 -23.15 15.55 -3.10
C THR A 92 -22.73 14.87 -4.39
N GLU A 93 -21.95 15.58 -5.20
CA GLU A 93 -21.25 14.95 -6.31
C GLU A 93 -20.07 14.10 -5.82
N ARG A 94 -19.51 14.43 -4.66
CA ARG A 94 -18.38 13.70 -4.06
C ARG A 94 -18.20 14.01 -2.58
N THR A 95 -18.10 12.97 -1.77
CA THR A 95 -17.50 12.99 -0.44
C THR A 95 -16.56 11.81 -0.30
N ASP A 96 -15.35 12.06 0.18
CA ASP A 96 -14.32 11.03 0.30
C ASP A 96 -14.34 10.42 1.70
N LEU A 97 -14.37 9.09 1.74
CA LEU A 97 -14.19 8.31 2.96
C LEU A 97 -12.83 7.61 2.88
N PRO A 98 -11.85 8.01 3.71
CA PRO A 98 -10.52 7.45 3.66
C PRO A 98 -10.54 6.00 4.16
N ILE A 99 -9.83 5.12 3.45
CA ILE A 99 -9.62 3.72 3.81
C ILE A 99 -8.16 3.33 3.54
N ARG A 100 -7.60 2.46 4.36
CA ARG A 100 -6.36 1.77 3.99
C ARG A 100 -6.64 0.59 3.07
N TYR A 101 -5.68 0.27 2.19
CA TYR A 101 -5.69 -0.95 1.40
C TYR A 101 -4.51 -1.84 1.76
N GLY A 102 -4.71 -3.16 1.70
CA GLY A 102 -3.66 -4.12 2.05
C GLY A 102 -2.67 -4.33 0.90
N PRO A 103 -1.55 -5.03 1.15
CA PRO A 103 -0.57 -5.33 0.13
C PRO A 103 -1.16 -6.07 -1.07
N ALA A 104 -0.63 -5.79 -2.25
CA ALA A 104 -0.97 -6.50 -3.48
C ALA A 104 -0.67 -8.01 -3.37
N ASN A 105 -1.56 -8.83 -3.94
CA ASN A 105 -1.36 -10.27 -4.06
C ASN A 105 -0.48 -10.57 -5.27
N CYS A 106 0.82 -10.36 -5.12
CA CYS A 106 1.81 -10.56 -6.19
C CYS A 106 2.22 -12.02 -6.37
N SER A 107 2.72 -12.34 -7.56
CA SER A 107 3.22 -13.66 -7.95
C SER A 107 4.63 -13.53 -8.51
N PRO A 108 5.55 -14.47 -8.23
CA PRO A 108 6.87 -14.47 -8.86
C PRO A 108 6.84 -14.78 -10.36
N ARG A 109 5.69 -15.22 -10.89
CA ARG A 109 5.52 -15.58 -12.31
C ARG A 109 5.31 -14.38 -13.23
N GLY A 110 5.08 -13.18 -12.70
CA GLY A 110 4.82 -11.98 -13.48
C GLY A 110 3.74 -11.09 -12.87
N LEU A 111 3.36 -10.05 -13.61
CA LEU A 111 2.34 -9.11 -13.20
C LEU A 111 0.95 -9.71 -13.39
N PRO A 112 0.11 -9.78 -12.33
CA PRO A 112 -1.29 -10.18 -12.48
C PRO A 112 -2.12 -9.05 -13.09
N GLU A 113 -3.22 -9.39 -13.77
CA GLU A 113 -4.25 -8.43 -14.12
C GLU A 113 -5.09 -8.06 -12.89
N VAL A 114 -5.62 -6.83 -12.88
CA VAL A 114 -6.50 -6.38 -11.80
C VAL A 114 -7.78 -7.21 -11.82
N SER A 115 -8.17 -7.77 -10.69
CA SER A 115 -9.46 -8.46 -10.52
C SER A 115 -10.58 -7.46 -10.23
N PRO A 116 -11.85 -7.82 -10.49
CA PRO A 116 -13.00 -7.04 -10.03
C PRO A 116 -12.91 -6.69 -8.54
N ALA A 117 -13.45 -5.54 -8.19
CA ALA A 117 -13.42 -5.02 -6.84
C ALA A 117 -14.81 -4.55 -6.40
N THR A 118 -15.03 -4.65 -5.09
CA THR A 118 -16.23 -4.16 -4.44
C THR A 118 -15.87 -3.31 -3.24
N VAL A 119 -16.72 -2.34 -2.96
CA VAL A 119 -16.71 -1.63 -1.69
C VAL A 119 -17.88 -2.17 -0.87
N VAL A 120 -17.56 -2.72 0.29
CA VAL A 120 -18.54 -3.19 1.27
C VAL A 120 -18.69 -2.11 2.33
N ALA A 121 -19.92 -1.73 2.65
CA ALA A 121 -20.20 -0.75 3.69
C ALA A 121 -21.44 -1.13 4.49
N HIS A 122 -21.48 -0.75 5.77
CA HIS A 122 -22.72 -0.74 6.54
C HIS A 122 -23.35 0.64 6.46
N VAL A 123 -24.54 0.72 5.87
CA VAL A 123 -25.24 1.98 5.63
C VAL A 123 -26.63 1.97 6.24
N ARG A 124 -27.18 3.15 6.54
CA ARG A 124 -28.61 3.32 6.84
C ARG A 124 -29.17 4.55 6.16
N THR A 125 -30.46 4.46 5.84
CA THR A 125 -31.29 5.57 5.40
C THR A 125 -32.39 5.80 6.44
N GLY A 126 -32.53 7.03 6.94
CA GLY A 126 -33.50 7.32 8.01
C GLY A 126 -33.11 6.72 9.37
N SER A 127 -34.10 6.22 10.12
CA SER A 127 -33.95 5.73 11.51
C SER A 127 -33.65 4.24 11.65
N GLU A 128 -33.36 3.55 10.54
CA GLU A 128 -33.09 2.12 10.52
C GLU A 128 -31.70 1.78 11.08
N GLN A 129 -31.52 0.51 11.49
CA GLN A 129 -30.19 0.00 11.83
C GLN A 129 -29.32 -0.09 10.57
N PRO A 130 -27.99 0.15 10.66
CA PRO A 130 -27.10 -0.05 9.53
C PRO A 130 -27.18 -1.47 8.98
N TYR A 131 -27.32 -1.58 7.66
CA TYR A 131 -27.34 -2.85 6.92
C TYR A 131 -26.19 -2.90 5.92
N LYS A 132 -25.75 -4.11 5.60
CA LYS A 132 -24.63 -4.35 4.68
C LYS A 132 -25.05 -4.10 3.24
N VAL A 133 -24.25 -3.28 2.54
CA VAL A 133 -24.37 -2.99 1.11
C VAL A 133 -23.06 -3.31 0.42
N VAL A 134 -23.16 -3.82 -0.81
CA VAL A 134 -22.02 -4.06 -1.70
C VAL A 134 -22.15 -3.15 -2.91
N PHE A 135 -21.22 -2.20 -3.03
CA PHE A 135 -21.08 -1.36 -4.20
C PHE A 135 -20.07 -1.98 -5.16
N GLN A 136 -20.45 -2.10 -6.44
CA GLN A 136 -19.54 -2.53 -7.50
C GLN A 136 -18.61 -1.38 -7.87
N VAL A 137 -17.31 -1.65 -7.95
CA VAL A 137 -16.34 -0.72 -8.52
C VAL A 137 -16.25 -1.01 -10.03
N PRO A 138 -16.21 0.00 -10.92
CA PRO A 138 -15.99 -0.23 -12.33
C PRO A 138 -14.77 -1.12 -12.58
N HIS A 139 -14.88 -2.05 -13.54
CA HIS A 139 -13.82 -2.98 -13.86
C HIS A 139 -13.48 -2.90 -15.37
N PRO A 140 -12.19 -2.75 -15.73
CA PRO A 140 -11.05 -2.54 -14.83
C PRO A 140 -11.09 -1.16 -14.16
N ASP A 141 -10.75 -1.12 -12.87
CA ASP A 141 -10.52 0.15 -12.18
C ASP A 141 -9.07 0.61 -12.44
N PRO A 142 -8.85 1.79 -13.05
CA PRO A 142 -7.52 2.22 -13.45
C PRO A 142 -6.59 2.51 -12.27
N LEU A 143 -7.15 2.89 -11.10
CA LEU A 143 -6.37 3.16 -9.90
C LEU A 143 -5.87 1.85 -9.29
N LEU A 144 -6.73 0.85 -9.12
CA LEU A 144 -6.33 -0.47 -8.64
C LEU A 144 -5.37 -1.16 -9.61
N ALA A 145 -5.58 -1.03 -10.92
CA ALA A 145 -4.66 -1.56 -11.93
C ALA A 145 -3.26 -0.94 -11.80
N ARG A 146 -3.18 0.38 -11.60
CA ARG A 146 -1.92 1.07 -11.34
C ARG A 146 -1.26 0.57 -10.05
N LEU A 147 -1.99 0.55 -8.93
CA LEU A 147 -1.44 0.14 -7.64
C LEU A 147 -0.93 -1.31 -7.66
N LEU A 148 -1.68 -2.21 -8.29
CA LEU A 148 -1.31 -3.61 -8.43
C LEU A 148 -0.02 -3.76 -9.26
N ARG A 149 0.04 -3.07 -10.40
CA ARG A 149 1.24 -3.07 -11.24
C ARG A 149 2.43 -2.50 -10.47
N ASP A 150 2.28 -1.37 -9.80
CA ASP A 150 3.38 -0.68 -9.12
C ASP A 150 3.93 -1.56 -7.97
N GLU A 151 3.08 -2.10 -7.09
CA GLU A 151 3.51 -2.98 -5.99
C GLU A 151 4.08 -4.33 -6.48
N CYS A 152 3.49 -4.93 -7.51
CA CYS A 152 4.00 -6.21 -8.02
C CYS A 152 5.24 -6.06 -8.90
N SER A 153 5.44 -4.90 -9.54
CA SER A 153 6.71 -4.55 -10.20
C SER A 153 7.83 -4.47 -9.17
N GLU A 154 7.56 -3.78 -8.06
CA GLU A 154 8.48 -3.66 -6.95
C GLU A 154 8.79 -5.00 -6.29
N TYR A 155 7.76 -5.82 -6.04
CA TYR A 155 7.92 -7.17 -5.51
C TYR A 155 8.88 -8.01 -6.36
N LEU A 156 8.73 -7.99 -7.69
CA LEU A 156 9.54 -8.79 -8.61
C LEU A 156 11.01 -8.36 -8.60
N ILE A 157 11.31 -7.06 -8.62
CA ILE A 157 12.70 -6.58 -8.49
C ILE A 157 13.27 -6.93 -7.10
N LYS A 158 12.46 -6.79 -6.05
CA LYS A 158 12.88 -7.09 -4.67
C LYS A 158 13.15 -8.57 -4.39
N GLN A 159 12.68 -9.49 -5.25
CA GLN A 159 13.11 -10.89 -5.21
C GLN A 159 14.56 -11.06 -5.71
N ALA A 160 15.02 -10.22 -6.64
CA ALA A 160 16.35 -10.33 -7.22
C ALA A 160 17.39 -9.52 -6.45
N VAL A 161 17.04 -8.30 -5.98
CA VAL A 161 17.96 -7.39 -5.28
C VAL A 161 17.28 -6.56 -4.19
N SER A 162 18.02 -6.07 -3.21
CA SER A 162 17.65 -4.85 -2.48
C SER A 162 18.28 -3.62 -3.11
N LEU A 163 17.56 -2.50 -3.03
CA LEU A 163 17.99 -1.18 -3.47
C LEU A 163 17.87 -0.24 -2.27
N GLU A 164 18.99 0.32 -1.82
CA GLU A 164 19.06 1.13 -0.59
C GLU A 164 19.98 2.33 -0.79
N PHE A 165 19.68 3.45 -0.15
CA PHE A 165 20.62 4.57 -0.10
C PHE A 165 21.83 4.18 0.75
N GLY A 166 23.04 4.34 0.20
CA GLY A 166 24.30 4.07 0.88
C GLY A 166 24.46 4.91 2.16
N PRO A 167 25.30 4.47 3.11
CA PRO A 167 25.45 5.14 4.40
C PRO A 167 26.24 6.46 4.30
N THR A 168 27.06 6.60 3.26
CA THR A 168 27.97 7.73 3.09
C THR A 168 27.40 8.73 2.10
N TRP A 169 27.16 9.94 2.59
CA TRP A 169 26.68 11.07 1.80
C TRP A 169 27.50 12.30 2.13
N THR A 170 28.03 12.95 1.10
CA THR A 170 28.91 14.11 1.20
C THR A 170 28.38 15.25 0.35
N GLU A 171 28.54 16.47 0.83
CA GLU A 171 28.25 17.65 0.04
C GLU A 171 29.53 18.15 -0.61
N SER A 172 29.45 18.47 -1.89
CA SER A 172 30.52 19.17 -2.60
C SER A 172 29.91 20.24 -3.49
N GLY A 173 30.17 21.50 -3.13
CA GLY A 173 29.48 22.66 -3.70
C GLY A 173 28.01 22.68 -3.30
N LYS A 174 27.11 22.83 -4.28
CA LYS A 174 25.65 22.79 -4.10
C LYS A 174 25.05 21.43 -4.47
N VAL A 175 25.84 20.37 -4.38
CA VAL A 175 25.46 19.02 -4.80
C VAL A 175 25.71 18.05 -3.64
N MET A 176 24.70 17.24 -3.35
CA MET A 176 24.77 16.16 -2.37
C MET A 176 25.04 14.85 -3.11
N ARG A 177 26.14 14.18 -2.76
CA ARG A 177 26.64 12.97 -3.43
C ARG A 177 26.62 11.78 -2.49
N GLY A 178 26.27 10.62 -3.02
CA GLY A 178 26.35 9.34 -2.35
C GLY A 178 26.05 8.23 -3.34
N ASP A 179 25.67 7.06 -2.83
CA ASP A 179 25.44 5.90 -3.67
C ASP A 179 24.04 5.31 -3.47
N LEU A 180 23.48 4.75 -4.53
CA LEU A 180 22.45 3.73 -4.45
C LEU A 180 23.14 2.37 -4.43
N VAL A 181 22.95 1.63 -3.33
CA VAL A 181 23.53 0.30 -3.13
C VAL A 181 22.53 -0.75 -3.61
N VAL A 182 23.00 -1.59 -4.54
CA VAL A 182 22.29 -2.76 -5.05
C VAL A 182 22.92 -4.02 -4.45
N THR A 183 22.13 -4.82 -3.73
CA THR A 183 22.63 -6.06 -3.10
C THR A 183 21.82 -7.25 -3.60
N ARG A 184 22.51 -8.31 -4.02
CA ARG A 184 21.89 -9.54 -4.53
C ARG A 184 21.01 -10.22 -3.48
N ARG A 185 19.87 -10.74 -3.94
CA ARG A 185 18.94 -11.60 -3.18
C ARG A 185 18.52 -12.84 -3.96
N GLY A 186 18.58 -12.76 -5.29
CA GLY A 186 18.18 -13.84 -6.19
C GLY A 186 19.10 -13.98 -7.39
N PRO A 187 18.81 -14.97 -8.25
CA PRO A 187 19.56 -15.19 -9.47
C PRO A 187 19.27 -14.12 -10.53
N GLY A 188 20.04 -14.15 -11.60
CA GLY A 188 19.89 -13.27 -12.76
C GLY A 188 20.74 -12.01 -12.68
N GLU A 189 20.99 -11.42 -13.84
CA GLU A 189 21.58 -10.09 -13.95
C GLU A 189 20.51 -9.03 -13.63
N VAL A 190 20.87 -8.01 -12.84
CA VAL A 190 20.00 -6.87 -12.61
C VAL A 190 20.64 -5.61 -13.17
N THR A 191 19.98 -4.99 -14.15
CA THR A 191 20.39 -3.70 -14.70
C THR A 191 19.54 -2.60 -14.08
N VAL A 192 20.17 -1.65 -13.41
CA VAL A 192 19.54 -0.40 -12.96
C VAL A 192 19.71 0.63 -14.08
N THR A 193 18.60 0.98 -14.73
CA THR A 193 18.62 1.83 -15.92
C THR A 193 18.63 3.31 -15.55
N ASP A 194 17.92 3.69 -14.48
CA ASP A 194 17.77 5.08 -14.05
C ASP A 194 17.30 5.20 -12.60
N MET A 195 17.50 6.39 -12.03
CA MET A 195 16.88 6.85 -10.81
C MET A 195 16.27 8.23 -11.06
N GLY A 196 14.95 8.31 -10.97
CA GLY A 196 14.21 9.55 -11.16
C GLY A 196 14.25 10.44 -9.92
N GLY A 197 14.20 11.76 -10.13
CA GLY A 197 14.04 12.73 -9.06
C GLY A 197 12.61 12.80 -8.49
N THR A 198 12.46 13.60 -7.46
CA THR A 198 11.18 14.01 -6.89
C THR A 198 10.92 15.49 -7.17
N THR A 199 9.79 16.02 -6.72
CA THR A 199 9.53 17.48 -6.78
C THR A 199 10.57 18.28 -5.99
N HIS A 200 11.19 17.67 -4.97
CA HIS A 200 12.11 18.33 -4.05
C HIS A 200 13.57 18.13 -4.43
N TYR A 201 13.89 17.03 -5.10
CA TYR A 201 15.26 16.66 -5.42
C TYR A 201 15.37 16.21 -6.87
N ILE A 202 16.25 16.87 -7.62
CA ILE A 202 16.69 16.42 -8.93
C ILE A 202 17.79 15.39 -8.73
N VAL A 203 17.66 14.26 -9.42
CA VAL A 203 18.72 13.25 -9.55
C VAL A 203 19.43 13.46 -10.88
N THR A 204 20.75 13.63 -10.85
CA THR A 204 21.57 13.81 -12.06
C THR A 204 22.49 12.60 -12.22
N PRO A 205 22.15 11.62 -13.07
CA PRO A 205 23.05 10.50 -13.32
C PRO A 205 24.18 10.90 -14.25
N GLU A 206 25.38 10.38 -14.00
CA GLU A 206 26.55 10.61 -14.86
C GLU A 206 26.41 9.93 -16.23
N HIS A 207 25.83 8.72 -16.25
CA HIS A 207 25.58 7.94 -17.45
C HIS A 207 24.31 7.09 -17.31
N ARG A 208 23.84 6.54 -18.43
CA ARG A 208 22.69 5.61 -18.49
C ARG A 208 23.07 4.39 -19.34
N PRO A 209 22.76 3.15 -18.93
CA PRO A 209 22.19 2.76 -17.63
C PRO A 209 23.08 3.18 -16.45
N LEU A 210 22.52 3.23 -15.23
CA LEU A 210 23.31 3.54 -14.03
C LEU A 210 24.33 2.44 -13.76
N GLY A 211 23.95 1.18 -13.98
CA GLY A 211 24.87 0.05 -13.92
C GLY A 211 24.16 -1.29 -13.90
N SER A 212 24.94 -2.36 -14.01
CA SER A 212 24.44 -3.73 -14.02
C SER A 212 25.17 -4.59 -13.00
N LEU A 213 24.41 -5.25 -12.14
CA LEU A 213 24.89 -6.24 -11.19
C LEU A 213 24.94 -7.61 -11.89
N ALA A 214 26.11 -7.98 -12.38
CA ALA A 214 26.34 -9.25 -13.06
C ALA A 214 26.04 -10.44 -12.14
N ALA A 215 25.59 -11.57 -12.69
CA ALA A 215 25.06 -12.71 -11.93
C ALA A 215 26.01 -13.29 -10.86
N ASP A 216 27.32 -13.10 -11.02
CA ASP A 216 28.40 -13.52 -10.12
C ASP A 216 28.83 -12.45 -9.10
N GLN A 217 28.25 -11.25 -9.16
CA GLN A 217 28.50 -10.15 -8.22
C GLN A 217 27.43 -10.09 -7.13
N GLU A 218 27.86 -9.93 -5.88
CA GLU A 218 26.95 -9.81 -4.73
C GLU A 218 26.45 -8.38 -4.49
N ARG A 219 27.21 -7.37 -4.92
CA ARG A 219 26.95 -5.95 -4.62
C ARG A 219 27.45 -5.03 -5.73
N LEU A 220 26.71 -3.95 -5.95
CA LEU A 220 27.05 -2.84 -6.85
C LEU A 220 26.69 -1.52 -6.16
N GLU A 221 27.58 -0.53 -6.25
CA GLU A 221 27.35 0.83 -5.76
C GLU A 221 27.24 1.75 -6.98
N LEU A 222 26.14 2.49 -7.03
CA LEU A 222 25.80 3.37 -8.15
C LEU A 222 25.88 4.82 -7.66
N PRO A 223 26.83 5.63 -8.16
CA PRO A 223 26.92 7.03 -7.78
C PRO A 223 25.63 7.80 -8.10
N VAL A 224 25.17 8.61 -7.14
CA VAL A 224 23.98 9.44 -7.24
C VAL A 224 24.30 10.86 -6.80
N GLU A 225 23.95 11.83 -7.65
CA GLU A 225 23.98 13.24 -7.31
C GLU A 225 22.57 13.79 -7.11
N LEU A 226 22.35 14.51 -6.00
CA LEU A 226 21.11 15.16 -5.64
C LEU A 226 21.29 16.68 -5.55
N THR A 227 20.40 17.42 -6.21
CA THR A 227 20.27 18.89 -6.07
C THR A 227 18.83 19.26 -5.73
N PRO A 228 18.58 20.42 -5.07
CA PRO A 228 17.21 20.87 -4.85
C PRO A 228 16.48 21.09 -6.17
N GLY A 229 15.30 20.48 -6.32
CA GLY A 229 14.44 20.67 -7.49
C GLY A 229 13.58 21.94 -7.41
N ARG A 230 13.33 22.42 -6.19
CA ARG A 230 12.62 23.67 -5.92
C ARG A 230 13.20 24.37 -4.69
N CYS A 231 13.23 25.70 -4.73
CA CYS A 231 13.77 26.55 -3.66
C CYS A 231 12.76 27.59 -3.17
N ASP A 232 11.48 27.22 -3.06
CA ASP A 232 10.45 28.04 -2.44
C ASP A 232 9.94 27.42 -1.13
N PRO A 233 9.63 28.23 -0.09
CA PRO A 233 9.19 27.72 1.22
C PRO A 233 7.97 26.79 1.14
N HIS A 234 7.04 27.06 0.22
CA HIS A 234 5.82 26.26 0.04
C HIS A 234 6.13 24.82 -0.34
N ALA A 235 7.13 24.59 -1.21
CA ALA A 235 7.55 23.25 -1.59
C ALA A 235 7.93 22.42 -0.35
N PHE A 236 8.72 22.97 0.58
CA PHE A 236 9.17 22.25 1.77
C PHE A 236 8.06 22.05 2.80
N ALA A 237 7.17 23.02 2.97
CA ALA A 237 6.05 22.94 3.91
C ALA A 237 5.02 21.86 3.54
N GLU A 238 4.81 21.59 2.25
CA GLU A 238 3.81 20.62 1.75
C GLU A 238 4.43 19.33 1.16
N ALA A 239 5.60 18.93 1.68
CA ALA A 239 6.37 17.79 1.21
C ALA A 239 5.70 16.42 1.49
N LYS A 240 4.75 16.00 0.64
CA LYS A 240 4.05 14.69 0.78
C LYS A 240 4.86 13.50 0.28
N LYS A 241 5.62 13.66 -0.80
CA LYS A 241 6.35 12.59 -1.52
C LYS A 241 7.82 12.94 -1.80
N ALA A 242 8.40 13.81 -0.98
CA ALA A 242 9.74 14.37 -1.22
C ALA A 242 10.84 13.31 -1.36
N PHE A 243 10.66 12.15 -0.72
CA PHE A 243 11.66 11.11 -0.59
C PHE A 243 11.28 9.77 -1.25
N LEU A 244 10.25 9.76 -2.10
CA LEU A 244 9.86 8.57 -2.86
C LEU A 244 10.59 8.58 -4.21
N PHE A 245 11.84 8.11 -4.25
CA PHE A 245 12.64 8.12 -5.48
C PHE A 245 12.35 6.88 -6.33
N PRO A 246 11.84 7.03 -7.57
CA PRO A 246 11.61 5.90 -8.46
C PRO A 246 12.94 5.42 -9.09
N VAL A 247 13.32 4.19 -8.80
CA VAL A 247 14.44 3.49 -9.46
C VAL A 247 13.88 2.56 -10.52
N ARG A 248 14.41 2.63 -11.74
CA ARG A 248 14.05 1.76 -12.86
C ARG A 248 15.08 0.64 -12.98
N ALA A 249 14.60 -0.60 -13.02
CA ALA A 249 15.46 -1.78 -13.10
C ALA A 249 14.86 -2.88 -13.99
N ARG A 250 15.72 -3.75 -14.50
CA ARG A 250 15.39 -4.92 -15.34
C ARG A 250 16.12 -6.14 -14.80
N ILE A 251 15.49 -7.32 -14.89
CA ILE A 251 16.12 -8.61 -14.60
C ILE A 251 16.32 -9.33 -15.94
N ASP A 252 17.53 -9.81 -16.22
CA ASP A 252 17.91 -10.57 -17.42
C ASP A 252 17.44 -9.94 -18.74
N GLY A 253 17.53 -8.61 -18.84
CA GLY A 253 17.06 -7.87 -20.03
C GLY A 253 15.55 -7.91 -20.25
N GLY A 254 14.76 -8.35 -19.27
CA GLY A 254 13.29 -8.39 -19.30
C GLY A 254 12.63 -7.00 -19.26
N GLU A 255 11.37 -6.92 -18.86
CA GLU A 255 10.64 -5.64 -18.79
C GLU A 255 11.26 -4.69 -17.74
N GLU A 256 11.28 -3.39 -18.03
CA GLU A 256 11.67 -2.36 -17.07
C GLU A 256 10.58 -2.14 -16.03
N ARG A 257 10.99 -2.15 -14.76
CA ARG A 257 10.10 -2.04 -13.60
C ARG A 257 10.57 -0.93 -12.68
N VAL A 258 9.61 -0.28 -12.03
CA VAL A 258 9.88 0.81 -11.09
C VAL A 258 9.81 0.26 -9.67
N VAL A 259 10.80 0.63 -8.86
CA VAL A 259 10.86 0.41 -7.40
C VAL A 259 10.93 1.76 -6.73
N ILE A 260 10.13 2.00 -5.70
CA ILE A 260 10.29 3.21 -4.89
C ILE A 260 11.33 2.94 -3.80
N VAL A 261 12.41 3.73 -3.81
CA VAL A 261 13.47 3.68 -2.81
C VAL A 261 13.40 4.94 -1.95
N VAL A 262 13.41 4.75 -0.64
CA VAL A 262 13.27 5.83 0.34
C VAL A 262 14.56 5.93 1.16
N PRO A 263 15.22 7.10 1.22
CA PRO A 263 16.32 7.35 2.13
C PRO A 263 15.94 7.02 3.58
N PRO A 264 16.86 6.47 4.39
CA PRO A 264 16.61 6.30 5.82
C PRO A 264 16.40 7.68 6.48
N LYS A 265 15.62 7.74 7.57
CA LYS A 265 15.24 9.00 8.23
C LYS A 265 16.42 9.94 8.53
N PRO A 266 17.58 9.47 9.03
CA PRO A 266 18.74 10.35 9.23
C PRO A 266 19.24 11.00 7.94
N LEU A 267 19.17 10.32 6.80
CA LEU A 267 19.52 10.90 5.51
C LEU A 267 18.44 11.87 5.02
N GLN A 268 17.16 11.60 5.26
CA GLN A 268 16.08 12.56 4.95
C GLN A 268 16.30 13.89 5.68
N ASP A 269 16.63 13.85 6.97
CA ASP A 269 16.87 15.05 7.77
C ASP A 269 18.07 15.85 7.23
N ARG A 270 19.17 15.16 6.93
CA ARG A 270 20.34 15.78 6.30
C ARG A 270 20.02 16.39 4.93
N LEU A 271 19.19 15.75 4.12
CA LEU A 271 18.76 16.26 2.82
C LEU A 271 17.89 17.51 2.96
N ILE A 272 17.03 17.57 3.97
CA ILE A 272 16.23 18.78 4.29
C ILE A 272 17.15 19.93 4.67
N GLU A 273 18.06 19.71 5.64
CA GLU A 273 19.00 20.73 6.09
C GLU A 273 19.88 21.25 4.94
N TYR A 274 20.41 20.33 4.13
CA TYR A 274 21.13 20.64 2.91
C TYR A 274 20.31 21.51 1.96
N ALA A 275 19.08 21.10 1.63
CA ALA A 275 18.24 21.81 0.67
C ALA A 275 17.85 23.20 1.19
N LEU A 276 17.47 23.33 2.46
CA LEU A 276 17.16 24.62 3.07
C LEU A 276 18.36 25.57 3.02
N ARG A 277 19.56 25.08 3.32
CA ARG A 277 20.79 25.88 3.24
C ARG A 277 21.14 26.29 1.81
N VAL A 278 21.13 25.36 0.86
CA VAL A 278 21.43 25.64 -0.55
C VAL A 278 20.43 26.63 -1.17
N CYS A 279 19.15 26.54 -0.76
CA CYS A 279 18.09 27.43 -1.19
C CYS A 279 18.02 28.76 -0.42
N GLY A 280 18.84 28.97 0.61
CA GLY A 280 18.82 30.20 1.43
C GLY A 280 17.57 30.36 2.30
N LEU A 281 16.95 29.26 2.71
CA LEU A 281 15.72 29.21 3.50
C LEU A 281 15.96 28.91 4.99
N GLY A 282 17.21 28.67 5.39
CA GLY A 282 17.60 28.46 6.78
C GLY A 282 17.81 29.79 7.50
N GLY A 283 16.76 30.30 8.13
CA GLY A 283 16.79 31.37 9.12
C GLY A 283 16.30 30.86 10.47
#